data_AF-A0A7V6DC02-F1
#
_entry.id   AF-A0A7V6DC02-F1
#
_cell.length_a   1.000
_cell.length_b   1.000
_cell.length_c   1.000
_cell.angle_alpha   90.00
_cell.angle_beta   90.00
_cell.angle_gamma   90.00
#
_symmetry.space_group_name_H-M   'P 1'
#
loop_
_entity.id
_entity.type
_entity.pdbx_description
1 polymer ?
#
loop_
_entity_poly.entity_id
_entity_poly.type
_entity_poly.pdbx_seq_one_letter_code
_entity_poly.pdbx_strand_id
1 'polypeptide(L)'
;MELFLLLAQGALLMTAAVMVWRVRQEMQLLLHQAQERYAQLEPLQQQMQHTLREMRSTLSEGIAQLEERLARAEQVLQALRAVEAGTSPPPPTERTVASEQQSTRVPVERILALAESGCDTTEIARQTGVAEGEVALVLQLRASRAQPLHQQQDEDKITLGGGIDA
;
A
#
# COMPACT_ATOMS: atom_id res chain seq x y z
N MET A 1 63.60 49.19 5.65
CA MET A 1 62.17 49.01 5.34
C MET A 1 61.91 47.78 4.46
N GLU A 2 62.76 47.48 3.48
CA GLU A 2 62.53 46.36 2.54
C GLU A 2 62.57 44.95 3.17
N LEU A 3 63.41 44.72 4.19
CA LEU A 3 63.43 43.44 4.91
C LEU A 3 62.09 43.10 5.58
N PHE A 4 61.38 44.10 6.10
CA PHE A 4 60.07 43.89 6.71
C PHE A 4 58.99 43.55 5.67
N LEU A 5 59.08 44.12 4.47
CA LEU A 5 58.18 43.79 3.36
C LEU A 5 58.40 42.36 2.85
N LEU A 6 59.66 41.93 2.72
CA LEU A 6 60.00 40.55 2.36
C LEU A 6 59.50 39.54 3.42
N LEU A 7 59.64 39.87 4.71
CA LEU A 7 59.14 39.03 5.81
C LEU A 7 57.61 38.94 5.81
N ALA A 8 56.92 40.06 5.58
CA ALA A 8 55.46 40.10 5.47
C ALA A 8 54.95 39.30 4.26
N GLN A 9 55.63 39.40 3.11
CA GLN A 9 55.29 38.65 1.91
C GLN A 9 55.52 37.14 2.10
N GLY A 10 56.61 36.74 2.78
CA GLY A 10 56.86 35.35 3.14
C GLY A 10 55.79 34.79 4.07
N ALA A 11 55.38 35.56 5.08
CA ALA A 11 54.30 35.16 5.99
C ALA A 11 52.97 34.97 5.24
N LEU A 12 52.65 35.83 4.27
CA LEU A 12 51.42 35.74 3.47
C LEU A 12 51.41 34.51 2.54
N LEU A 13 52.56 34.16 1.95
CA LEU A 13 52.69 32.93 1.16
C LEU A 13 52.54 31.67 2.02
N MET A 14 53.10 31.68 3.23
CA MET A 14 52.98 30.56 4.15
C MET A 14 51.54 30.35 4.63
N THR A 15 50.81 31.42 4.95
CA THR A 15 49.40 31.31 5.34
C THR A 15 48.53 30.81 4.18
N ALA A 16 48.78 31.29 2.96
CA ALA A 16 48.09 30.81 1.76
C ALA A 16 48.37 29.32 1.50
N ALA A 17 49.62 28.89 1.62
CA ALA A 17 50.00 27.48 1.46
C ALA A 17 49.33 26.57 2.50
N VAL A 18 49.28 27.01 3.76
CA VAL A 18 48.60 26.28 4.84
C VAL A 18 47.09 26.20 4.59
N MET A 19 46.44 27.28 4.13
CA MET A 19 45.02 27.24 3.78
C MET A 19 44.74 26.25 2.64
N VAL A 20 45.54 26.27 1.57
CA VAL A 20 45.39 25.33 0.45
C VAL A 20 45.59 23.89 0.91
N TRP A 21 46.57 23.64 1.77
CA TRP A 21 46.78 22.31 2.35
C TRP A 21 45.58 21.87 3.18
N ARG A 22 45.06 22.74 4.04
CA ARG A 22 43.89 22.44 4.88
C ARG A 22 42.65 22.12 4.05
N VAL A 23 42.36 22.94 3.03
CA VAL A 23 41.24 22.72 2.10
C VAL A 23 41.39 21.40 1.36
N ARG A 24 42.62 21.05 0.93
CA ARG A 24 42.88 19.78 0.27
C ARG A 24 42.66 18.58 1.21
N GLN A 25 43.02 18.72 2.48
CA GLN A 25 42.81 17.68 3.49
C GLN A 25 41.32 17.49 3.78
N GLU A 26 40.57 18.59 3.96
CA GLU A 26 39.11 18.55 4.16
C GLU A 26 38.39 17.95 2.95
N MET A 27 38.79 18.32 1.73
CA MET A 27 38.25 17.75 0.50
C MET A 27 38.50 16.24 0.42
N GLN A 28 39.69 15.77 0.81
CA GLN A 28 39.99 14.34 0.83
C GLN A 28 39.12 13.58 1.82
N LEU A 29 38.88 14.15 3.00
CA LEU A 29 37.98 13.56 4.00
C LEU A 29 36.54 13.50 3.49
N LEU A 30 36.05 14.58 2.86
CA LEU A 30 34.72 14.61 2.27
C LEU A 30 34.58 13.60 1.12
N LEU A 31 35.61 13.44 0.29
CA LEU A 31 35.63 12.44 -0.77
C LEU A 31 35.56 11.01 -0.22
N HIS A 32 36.35 10.70 0.82
CA HIS A 32 36.27 9.38 1.46
C HIS A 32 34.88 9.15 2.06
N GLN A 33 34.33 10.14 2.77
CA GLN A 33 33.01 10.02 3.37
C GLN A 33 31.90 9.87 2.32
N ALA A 34 32.00 10.60 1.20
CA ALA A 34 31.08 10.44 0.09
C ALA A 34 31.21 9.04 -0.52
N GLN A 35 32.43 8.55 -0.71
CA GLN A 35 32.70 7.22 -1.25
C GLN A 35 32.17 6.10 -0.34
N GLU A 36 32.30 6.23 0.98
CA GLU A 36 31.69 5.32 1.96
C GLU A 36 30.17 5.32 1.87
N ARG A 37 29.54 6.51 1.73
CA ARG A 37 28.08 6.61 1.55
C ARG A 37 27.62 5.95 0.25
N TYR A 38 28.38 6.11 -0.84
CA TYR A 38 28.08 5.42 -2.10
C TYR A 38 28.23 3.90 -1.95
N ALA A 39 29.27 3.43 -1.27
CA ALA A 39 29.46 2.01 -0.99
C ALA A 39 28.34 1.41 -0.11
N GLN A 40 27.71 2.22 0.75
CA GLN A 40 26.53 1.81 1.54
C GLN A 40 25.23 1.80 0.74
N LEU A 41 25.11 2.64 -0.29
CA LEU A 41 23.93 2.70 -1.16
C LEU A 41 23.88 1.51 -2.13
N GLU A 42 25.04 1.01 -2.55
CA GLU A 42 25.16 -0.11 -3.48
C GLU A 42 24.47 -1.42 -3.00
N PRO A 43 24.68 -1.92 -1.76
CA PRO A 43 23.99 -3.10 -1.26
C PRO A 43 22.48 -2.87 -1.10
N LEU A 44 22.05 -1.66 -0.72
CA LEU A 44 20.63 -1.32 -0.62
C LEU A 44 19.97 -1.37 -2.00
N GLN A 45 20.64 -0.85 -3.02
CA GLN A 45 20.17 -0.92 -4.40
C GLN A 45 20.09 -2.37 -4.90
N GLN A 46 21.09 -3.19 -4.61
CA GLN A 46 21.08 -4.61 -4.95
C GLN A 46 19.94 -5.35 -4.23
N GLN A 47 19.71 -5.05 -2.97
CA GLN A 47 18.62 -5.62 -2.18
C GLN A 47 17.25 -5.24 -2.77
N MET A 48 17.03 -3.97 -3.09
CA MET A 48 15.80 -3.52 -3.77
C MET A 48 15.58 -4.23 -5.10
N GLN A 49 16.63 -4.39 -5.92
CA GLN A 49 16.52 -5.11 -7.19
C GLN A 49 16.21 -6.60 -6.98
N HIS A 50 16.79 -7.22 -5.96
CA HIS A 50 16.50 -8.60 -5.61
C HIS A 50 15.03 -8.77 -5.22
N THR A 51 14.56 -7.94 -4.29
CA THR A 51 13.18 -7.96 -3.82
C THR A 51 12.19 -7.69 -4.96
N LEU A 52 12.49 -6.75 -5.87
CA LEU A 52 11.64 -6.52 -7.04
C LEU A 52 11.60 -7.72 -7.99
N ARG A 53 12.69 -8.45 -8.17
CA ARG A 53 12.69 -9.68 -8.97
C ARG A 53 11.87 -10.77 -8.30
N GLU A 54 12.01 -10.96 -7.00
CA GLU A 54 11.23 -11.92 -6.23
C GLU A 54 9.73 -11.60 -6.27
N MET A 55 9.36 -10.35 -6.03
CA MET A 55 7.97 -9.91 -6.14
C MET A 55 7.43 -10.11 -7.55
N ARG A 56 8.23 -9.81 -8.58
CA ARG A 56 7.82 -10.04 -9.97
C ARG A 56 7.61 -11.52 -10.26
N SER A 57 8.49 -12.40 -9.77
CA SER A 57 8.31 -13.84 -9.97
C SER A 57 7.08 -14.37 -9.24
N THR A 58 6.86 -13.97 -7.98
CA THR A 58 5.69 -14.42 -7.20
C THR A 58 4.39 -13.89 -7.80
N LEU A 59 4.37 -12.65 -8.27
CA LEU A 59 3.23 -12.09 -9.01
C LEU A 59 2.98 -12.87 -10.30
N SER A 60 4.01 -13.18 -11.08
CA SER A 60 3.84 -13.94 -12.32
C SER A 60 3.32 -15.36 -12.08
N GLU A 61 3.77 -16.01 -11.02
CA GLU A 61 3.29 -17.33 -10.62
C GLU A 61 1.84 -17.26 -10.13
N GLY A 62 1.50 -16.24 -9.33
CA GLY A 62 0.13 -15.98 -8.90
C GLY A 62 -0.82 -15.71 -10.07
N ILE A 63 -0.39 -14.94 -11.07
CA ILE A 63 -1.16 -14.69 -12.30
C ILE A 63 -1.41 -16.00 -13.04
N ALA A 64 -0.37 -16.81 -13.28
CA ALA A 64 -0.52 -18.10 -13.96
C ALA A 64 -1.49 -19.04 -13.22
N GLN A 65 -1.44 -19.05 -11.89
CA GLN A 65 -2.33 -19.84 -11.07
C GLN A 65 -3.80 -19.36 -11.15
N LEU A 66 -4.01 -18.04 -11.23
CA LEU A 66 -5.34 -17.46 -11.43
C LEU A 66 -5.89 -17.77 -12.83
N GLU A 67 -5.06 -17.66 -13.87
CA GLU A 67 -5.43 -18.02 -15.24
C GLU A 67 -5.83 -19.49 -15.34
N GLU A 68 -5.09 -20.40 -14.69
CA GLU A 68 -5.44 -21.81 -14.63
C GLU A 68 -6.79 -22.04 -13.94
N ARG A 69 -7.01 -21.39 -12.78
CA ARG A 69 -8.29 -21.49 -12.06
C ARG A 69 -9.44 -20.92 -12.88
N LEU A 70 -9.23 -19.84 -13.61
CA LEU A 70 -10.21 -19.25 -14.50
C LEU A 70 -10.55 -20.22 -15.64
N ALA A 71 -9.55 -20.79 -16.30
CA ALA A 71 -9.75 -21.77 -17.37
C ALA A 71 -10.52 -23.01 -16.88
N ARG A 72 -10.20 -23.52 -15.68
CA ARG A 72 -10.96 -24.63 -15.07
C ARG A 72 -12.41 -24.23 -14.78
N ALA A 73 -12.64 -23.04 -14.24
CA ALA A 73 -14.00 -22.55 -13.98
C ALA A 73 -14.80 -22.41 -15.28
N GLU A 74 -14.19 -21.88 -16.34
CA GLU A 74 -14.81 -21.79 -17.67
C GLU A 74 -15.13 -23.17 -18.26
N GLN A 75 -14.23 -24.15 -18.13
CA GLN A 75 -14.50 -25.52 -18.57
C GLN A 75 -15.67 -26.15 -17.83
N VAL A 76 -15.78 -25.94 -16.52
CA VAL A 76 -16.93 -26.41 -15.72
C VAL A 76 -18.22 -25.74 -16.19
N LEU A 77 -18.21 -24.43 -16.42
CA LEU A 77 -19.36 -23.71 -16.96
C LEU A 77 -19.77 -24.22 -18.35
N GLN A 78 -18.80 -24.51 -19.23
CA GLN A 78 -19.06 -25.09 -20.54
C GLN A 78 -19.63 -26.51 -20.44
N ALA A 79 -19.11 -27.33 -19.53
CA ALA A 79 -19.62 -28.68 -19.29
C ALA A 79 -21.07 -28.64 -18.76
N LEU A 80 -21.38 -27.73 -17.83
CA LEU A 80 -22.74 -27.52 -17.33
C LEU A 80 -23.68 -27.08 -18.46
N ARG A 81 -23.25 -26.12 -19.30
CA ARG A 81 -24.02 -25.69 -20.48
C ARG A 81 -24.24 -26.82 -21.50
N ALA A 82 -23.25 -27.68 -21.70
CA ALA A 82 -23.37 -28.84 -22.60
C ALA A 82 -24.33 -29.90 -22.07
N VAL A 83 -24.36 -30.10 -20.74
CA VAL A 83 -25.34 -30.97 -20.08
C VAL A 83 -26.75 -30.39 -20.19
N GLU A 84 -26.93 -29.08 -19.98
CA GLU A 84 -28.20 -28.39 -20.21
C GLU A 84 -28.66 -28.48 -21.67
N ALA A 85 -27.73 -28.42 -22.64
CA ALA A 85 -28.04 -28.57 -24.06
C ALA A 85 -28.38 -30.02 -24.47
N GLY A 86 -28.00 -31.03 -23.67
CA GLY A 86 -28.29 -32.45 -23.93
C GLY A 86 -29.67 -32.93 -23.48
N THR A 87 -30.40 -32.08 -22.73
CA THR A 87 -31.75 -32.37 -22.22
C THR A 87 -32.71 -31.25 -22.62
N SER A 88 -33.30 -31.33 -23.83
CA SER A 88 -34.73 -31.06 -24.16
C SER A 88 -34.93 -30.68 -25.66
N PRO A 89 -36.06 -31.05 -26.33
CA PRO A 89 -36.36 -30.73 -27.74
C PRO A 89 -36.82 -29.26 -27.97
N PRO A 90 -37.04 -28.78 -29.23
CA PRO A 90 -36.90 -27.38 -29.64
C PRO A 90 -38.15 -26.48 -29.40
N PRO A 91 -38.04 -25.14 -29.61
CA PRO A 91 -38.81 -24.11 -28.91
C PRO A 91 -40.03 -23.61 -29.70
N PRO A 92 -40.84 -22.73 -29.09
CA PRO A 92 -41.19 -21.52 -29.82
C PRO A 92 -40.92 -20.25 -29.01
N THR A 93 -40.62 -19.20 -29.78
CA THR A 93 -40.79 -17.78 -29.43
C THR A 93 -39.56 -17.09 -28.83
N GLU A 94 -38.72 -16.61 -29.76
CA GLU A 94 -38.24 -15.23 -29.79
C GLU A 94 -38.72 -14.34 -28.63
N ARG A 95 -37.83 -14.05 -27.67
CA ARG A 95 -37.64 -12.69 -27.16
C ARG A 95 -36.18 -12.44 -26.84
N THR A 96 -35.55 -11.76 -27.77
CA THR A 96 -34.51 -10.76 -27.57
C THR A 96 -34.77 -9.94 -26.30
N VAL A 97 -33.88 -10.04 -25.32
CA VAL A 97 -33.43 -9.04 -24.31
C VAL A 97 -32.31 -9.75 -23.52
N ALA A 98 -31.01 -9.52 -23.69
CA ALA A 98 -30.25 -8.27 -23.54
C ALA A 98 -30.92 -7.28 -22.57
N SER A 99 -30.33 -7.14 -21.36
CA SER A 99 -30.88 -6.46 -20.15
C SER A 99 -32.01 -7.27 -19.51
N GLU A 100 -31.91 -7.81 -18.30
CA GLU A 100 -31.72 -7.10 -17.04
C GLU A 100 -30.98 -7.97 -16.00
N GLN A 101 -29.65 -7.96 -15.99
CA GLN A 101 -28.93 -7.88 -14.71
C GLN A 101 -28.81 -6.40 -14.36
N GLN A 102 -29.95 -5.72 -14.40
CA GLN A 102 -30.14 -4.50 -13.67
C GLN A 102 -30.13 -4.96 -12.22
N SER A 103 -28.93 -4.99 -11.65
CA SER A 103 -28.70 -4.96 -10.21
C SER A 103 -29.74 -3.99 -9.67
N THR A 104 -30.80 -4.54 -9.06
CA THR A 104 -31.75 -3.78 -8.26
C THR A 104 -30.90 -3.34 -7.09
N ARG A 105 -30.09 -2.29 -7.30
CA ARG A 105 -29.25 -1.67 -6.28
C ARG A 105 -30.23 -1.14 -5.27
N VAL A 106 -30.57 -1.96 -4.29
CA VAL A 106 -31.29 -1.50 -3.13
C VAL A 106 -30.43 -0.37 -2.58
N PRO A 107 -30.97 0.86 -2.48
CA PRO A 107 -30.20 1.98 -1.97
C PRO A 107 -29.66 1.58 -0.60
N VAL A 108 -28.33 1.63 -0.43
CA VAL A 108 -27.66 1.33 0.85
C VAL A 108 -28.29 2.13 1.99
N GLU A 109 -28.76 3.34 1.68
CA GLU A 109 -29.55 4.23 2.53
C GLU A 109 -30.77 3.54 3.16
N ARG A 110 -31.48 2.67 2.41
CA ARG A 110 -32.65 1.93 2.91
C ARG A 110 -32.26 0.84 3.91
N ILE A 111 -31.13 0.15 3.67
CA ILE A 111 -30.58 -0.85 4.60
C ILE A 111 -30.19 -0.16 5.91
N LEU A 112 -29.52 0.99 5.81
CA LEU A 112 -29.08 1.78 6.96
C LEU A 112 -30.25 2.38 7.74
N ALA A 113 -31.29 2.88 7.07
CA ALA A 113 -32.48 3.41 7.73
C ALA A 113 -33.24 2.33 8.51
N LEU A 114 -33.32 1.11 7.97
CA LEU A 114 -33.95 -0.02 8.68
C LEU A 114 -33.11 -0.45 9.90
N ALA A 115 -31.78 -0.46 9.78
CA ALA A 115 -30.92 -0.73 10.92
C ALA A 115 -31.01 0.36 12.01
N GLU A 116 -31.14 1.62 11.63
CA GLU A 116 -31.38 2.73 12.57
C GLU A 116 -32.74 2.62 13.29
N SER A 117 -33.74 2.04 12.62
CA SER A 117 -35.03 1.74 13.25
C SER A 117 -35.01 0.53 14.20
N GLY A 118 -33.86 -0.12 14.35
CA GLY A 118 -33.66 -1.27 15.25
C GLY A 118 -34.06 -2.62 14.66
N CYS A 119 -34.23 -2.72 13.33
CA CYS A 119 -34.47 -4.00 12.67
C CYS A 119 -33.22 -4.87 12.69
N ASP A 120 -33.40 -6.16 12.92
CA ASP A 120 -32.31 -7.14 12.86
C ASP A 120 -31.94 -7.47 11.41
N THR A 121 -30.70 -7.92 11.21
CA THR A 121 -30.10 -8.24 9.90
C THR A 121 -30.94 -9.17 9.04
N THR A 122 -31.59 -10.16 9.66
CA THR A 122 -32.50 -11.13 9.03
C THR A 122 -33.80 -10.46 8.54
N GLU A 123 -34.35 -9.54 9.32
CA GLU A 123 -35.56 -8.79 8.97
C GLU A 123 -35.28 -7.78 7.86
N ILE A 124 -34.13 -7.12 7.91
CA ILE A 124 -33.67 -6.20 6.88
C ILE A 124 -33.49 -6.96 5.57
N ALA A 125 -32.82 -8.11 5.58
CA ALA A 125 -32.64 -8.98 4.41
C ALA A 125 -33.99 -9.38 3.79
N ARG A 126 -34.95 -9.80 4.63
CA ARG A 126 -36.31 -10.15 4.18
C ARG A 126 -37.05 -8.95 3.57
N GLN A 127 -36.93 -7.76 4.15
CA GLN A 127 -37.63 -6.56 3.68
C GLN A 127 -36.99 -5.91 2.45
N THR A 128 -35.69 -6.08 2.27
CA THR A 128 -34.92 -5.47 1.18
C THR A 128 -34.65 -6.43 0.03
N GLY A 129 -34.82 -7.75 0.23
CA GLY A 129 -34.46 -8.77 -0.75
C GLY A 129 -32.95 -8.93 -0.91
N VAL A 130 -32.16 -8.35 0.00
CA VAL A 130 -30.69 -8.40 0.01
C VAL A 130 -30.24 -9.58 0.86
N ALA A 131 -29.14 -10.24 0.48
CA ALA A 131 -28.63 -11.36 1.26
C ALA A 131 -28.19 -10.90 2.67
N GLU A 132 -28.44 -11.71 3.69
CA GLU A 132 -28.07 -11.40 5.08
C GLU A 132 -26.59 -11.03 5.24
N GLY A 133 -25.71 -11.72 4.50
CA GLY A 133 -24.27 -11.43 4.48
C GLY A 133 -23.92 -10.06 3.90
N GLU A 134 -24.67 -9.57 2.91
CA GLU A 134 -24.48 -8.24 2.33
C GLU A 134 -24.99 -7.14 3.27
N VAL A 135 -26.12 -7.37 3.95
CA VAL A 135 -26.62 -6.48 5.01
C VAL A 135 -25.62 -6.37 6.15
N ALA A 136 -25.09 -7.51 6.63
CA ALA A 136 -24.07 -7.54 7.68
C ALA A 136 -22.80 -6.77 7.27
N LEU A 137 -22.35 -6.94 6.03
CA LEU A 137 -21.19 -6.23 5.49
C LEU A 137 -21.40 -4.71 5.45
N VAL A 138 -22.57 -4.26 4.99
CA VAL A 138 -22.91 -2.82 4.96
C VAL A 138 -22.90 -2.20 6.35
N LEU A 139 -23.44 -2.91 7.35
CA LEU A 139 -23.45 -2.44 8.74
C LEU A 139 -22.05 -2.43 9.36
N GLN A 140 -21.23 -3.45 9.07
CA GLN A 140 -19.86 -3.52 9.53
C GLN A 140 -19.00 -2.39 8.94
N LEU A 141 -19.13 -2.11 7.64
CA LEU A 141 -18.42 -1.00 7.00
C LEU A 141 -18.84 0.36 7.58
N ARG A 142 -20.11 0.53 7.94
CA ARG A 142 -20.58 1.73 8.66
C ARG A 142 -19.96 1.83 10.05
N ALA A 143 -19.96 0.75 10.82
CA ALA A 143 -19.38 0.73 12.17
C ALA A 143 -17.88 1.05 12.14
N SER A 144 -17.14 0.46 11.20
CA SER A 144 -15.71 0.74 11.00
C SER A 144 -15.46 2.18 10.55
N ARG A 145 -16.35 2.78 9.76
CA ARG A 145 -16.25 4.18 9.32
C ARG A 145 -16.65 5.18 10.42
N ALA A 146 -17.48 4.75 11.36
CA ALA A 146 -17.89 5.51 12.54
C ALA A 146 -16.87 5.44 13.70
N GLN A 147 -15.78 4.66 13.56
CA GLN A 147 -14.60 4.71 14.43
C GLN A 147 -13.50 5.61 13.82
N PRO A 148 -13.52 6.93 14.05
CA PRO A 148 -12.34 7.76 13.86
C PRO A 148 -11.34 7.49 14.98
N LEU A 149 -10.10 7.13 14.61
CA LEU A 149 -8.85 7.34 15.33
C LEU A 149 -8.99 7.77 16.81
N HIS A 150 -9.14 6.81 17.71
CA HIS A 150 -8.92 7.00 19.15
C HIS A 150 -8.07 5.84 19.66
N GLN A 151 -6.82 5.77 19.18
CA GLN A 151 -5.72 5.08 19.86
C GLN A 151 -4.37 5.44 19.22
N GLN A 152 -4.01 6.72 19.30
CA GLN A 152 -2.61 7.15 19.13
C GLN A 152 -2.31 8.33 20.04
N GLN A 153 -2.66 8.18 21.32
CA GLN A 153 -2.31 9.13 22.36
C GLN A 153 -2.21 8.39 23.70
N ASP A 154 -1.26 7.47 23.80
CA ASP A 154 -0.85 6.88 25.08
C ASP A 154 0.64 6.49 25.07
N GLU A 155 1.50 7.35 24.50
CA GLU A 155 2.97 7.26 24.61
C GLU A 155 3.61 8.64 24.90
N ASP A 156 3.01 9.43 25.81
CA ASP A 156 3.67 10.67 26.26
C ASP A 156 3.61 10.88 27.78
N LYS A 157 3.56 9.79 28.54
CA LYS A 157 3.54 9.86 30.02
C LYS A 157 4.44 8.84 30.70
N ILE A 158 5.67 8.66 30.23
CA ILE A 158 6.75 8.04 31.03
C ILE A 158 8.09 8.74 30.76
N THR A 159 8.24 10.00 31.19
CA THR A 159 9.54 10.54 31.65
C THR A 159 9.37 11.93 32.28
N LEU A 160 8.63 12.03 33.38
CA LEU A 160 8.73 13.16 34.31
C LEU A 160 8.42 12.63 35.72
N GLY A 161 9.46 12.20 36.42
CA GLY A 161 9.35 11.70 37.80
C GLY A 161 10.56 10.88 38.21
N GLY A 162 11.65 11.54 38.60
CA GLY A 162 12.85 10.86 39.08
C GLY A 162 13.94 11.82 39.54
N GLY A 163 13.55 12.93 40.18
CA GLY A 163 14.42 13.70 41.05
C GLY A 163 13.91 13.55 42.48
N ILE A 164 14.85 13.40 43.42
CA ILE A 164 14.72 13.38 44.89
C ILE A 164 14.68 11.95 45.48
N ASP A 165 15.85 11.40 45.80
CA ASP A 165 16.32 11.15 47.18
C ASP A 165 17.56 10.24 47.21
N ALA A 166 18.72 10.82 47.56
CA ALA A 166 19.87 10.27 48.33
C ALA A 166 21.16 11.04 48.05
#